data_AF-A0A085BMA8-F1
#
_entry.id   AF-A0A085BMA8-F1
#
_cell.length_a   1.000
_cell.length_b   1.000
_cell.length_c   1.000
_cell.angle_alpha   90.00
_cell.angle_beta   90.00
_cell.angle_gamma   90.00
#
_symmetry.space_group_name_H-M   'P 1'
#
loop_
_entity.id
_entity.type
_entity.pdbx_description
1 polymer ?
#
loop_
_entity_poly.entity_id
_entity_poly.type
_entity_poly.pdbx_seq_one_letter_code
_entity_poly.pdbx_strand_id
1 'polypeptide(L)'
;MKYLFYISMIFSVLSCAEAIEKPKGLLPEDKMSEIIADFAINEQNYTIGTGINSENAARFILKKYKIKGELFTKSYEYYMTKPEVITEILEDAQKIIVAKDPKAEAFIDKKLKENPGIPPQAR
;
A
#
# COMPACT_ATOMS: atom_id res chain seq x y z
N MET A 1 44.92 16.78 -13.14
CA MET A 1 43.89 16.07 -13.93
C MET A 1 43.56 14.67 -13.41
N LYS A 2 44.53 13.83 -13.02
CA LYS A 2 44.27 12.47 -12.49
C LYS A 2 43.35 12.43 -11.25
N TYR A 3 43.47 13.40 -10.33
CA TYR A 3 42.61 13.50 -9.14
C TYR A 3 41.16 13.92 -9.41
N LEU A 4 40.91 14.69 -10.48
CA LEU A 4 39.55 15.10 -10.88
C LEU A 4 38.70 13.90 -11.33
N PHE A 5 39.34 12.90 -11.93
CA PHE A 5 38.66 11.68 -12.35
C PHE A 5 38.19 10.84 -11.15
N TYR A 6 39.02 10.76 -10.10
CA TYR A 6 38.65 10.07 -8.85
C TYR A 6 37.53 10.81 -8.10
N ILE A 7 37.55 12.14 -8.08
CA ILE A 7 36.48 12.95 -7.47
C ILE A 7 35.16 12.76 -8.22
N SER A 8 35.18 12.78 -9.56
CA SER A 8 33.99 12.53 -10.40
C SER A 8 33.37 11.14 -10.13
N MET A 9 34.22 10.12 -9.96
CA MET A 9 33.79 8.75 -9.68
C MET A 9 33.17 8.56 -8.28
N ILE A 10 33.53 9.43 -7.32
CA ILE A 10 32.92 9.45 -5.98
C ILE A 10 31.55 10.15 -6.01
N PHE A 11 31.36 11.17 -6.84
CA PHE A 11 30.07 11.85 -6.97
C PHE A 11 29.00 11.00 -7.66
N SER A 12 29.39 10.11 -8.59
CA SER A 12 28.45 9.23 -9.28
C SER A 12 27.82 8.16 -8.38
N VAL A 13 28.50 7.72 -7.31
CA VAL A 13 27.92 6.78 -6.33
C VAL A 13 27.00 7.46 -5.30
N LEU A 14 27.11 8.78 -5.13
CA LEU A 14 26.25 9.57 -4.23
C LEU A 14 24.96 10.06 -4.90
N SER A 15 24.79 9.83 -6.21
CA SER A 15 23.61 10.26 -6.97
C SER A 15 22.40 9.32 -6.82
N CYS A 16 22.38 8.44 -5.82
CA CYS A 16 21.17 7.68 -5.45
C CYS A 16 20.10 8.65 -4.94
N ALA A 17 19.37 9.26 -5.87
CA ALA A 17 18.13 9.97 -5.59
C ALA A 17 17.00 8.94 -5.39
N GLU A 18 16.07 9.22 -4.48
CA GLU A 18 14.84 8.44 -4.40
C GLU A 18 14.12 8.51 -5.75
N ALA A 19 13.69 7.35 -6.28
CA ALA A 19 13.00 7.30 -7.56
C ALA A 19 11.67 8.06 -7.55
N ILE A 20 11.04 8.18 -6.37
CA ILE A 20 9.79 8.92 -6.15
C ILE A 20 10.03 9.89 -4.99
N GLU A 21 9.79 11.17 -5.23
CA GLU A 21 9.89 12.19 -4.18
C GLU A 21 8.78 12.02 -3.13
N LYS A 22 9.14 12.25 -1.87
CA LYS A 22 8.18 12.24 -0.76
C LYS A 22 7.08 13.29 -0.99
N PRO A 23 5.79 12.88 -1.10
CA PRO A 23 4.71 13.83 -1.37
C PRO A 23 4.46 14.75 -0.17
N LYS A 24 4.08 16.00 -0.45
CA LYS A 24 3.63 16.94 0.58
C LYS A 24 2.35 16.40 1.22
N GLY A 25 2.37 16.25 2.54
CA GLY A 25 1.25 15.70 3.29
C GLY A 25 1.10 14.18 3.18
N LEU A 26 2.20 13.46 2.89
CA LEU A 26 2.27 11.99 2.92
C LEU A 26 1.36 11.41 4.00
N LEU A 27 0.46 10.51 3.60
CA LEU A 27 -0.45 9.86 4.53
C LEU A 27 0.35 9.06 5.56
N PRO A 28 0.06 9.18 6.86
CA PRO A 28 0.59 8.28 7.87
C PRO A 28 0.32 6.80 7.54
N GLU A 29 1.23 5.92 7.94
CA GLU A 29 1.22 4.49 7.61
C GLU A 29 -0.02 3.79 8.18
N ASP A 30 -0.36 4.07 9.44
CA ASP A 30 -1.58 3.62 10.11
C ASP A 30 -2.85 4.00 9.33
N LYS A 31 -2.95 5.26 8.89
CA LYS A 31 -4.06 5.74 8.08
C LYS A 31 -4.09 5.06 6.71
N MET A 32 -2.94 4.81 6.11
CA MET A 32 -2.85 4.07 4.84
C MET A 32 -3.40 2.64 5.02
N SER A 33 -3.00 1.94 6.09
CA SER A 33 -3.51 0.61 6.43
C SER A 33 -5.02 0.59 6.62
N GLU A 34 -5.58 1.56 7.34
CA GLU A 34 -7.03 1.69 7.53
C GLU A 34 -7.79 1.87 6.21
N ILE A 35 -7.27 2.72 5.33
CA ILE A 35 -7.87 2.98 4.01
C ILE A 35 -7.80 1.74 3.12
N ILE A 36 -6.65 1.06 3.07
CA ILE A 36 -6.47 -0.18 2.29
C ILE A 36 -7.41 -1.27 2.80
N ALA A 37 -7.54 -1.43 4.12
CA ALA A 37 -8.47 -2.40 4.71
C ALA A 37 -9.92 -2.13 4.30
N ASP A 38 -10.36 -0.85 4.34
CA ASP A 38 -11.71 -0.48 3.91
C ASP A 38 -11.92 -0.67 2.39
N PHE A 39 -10.90 -0.43 1.56
CA PHE A 39 -10.96 -0.75 0.13
C PHE A 39 -11.11 -2.26 -0.11
N ALA A 40 -10.30 -3.09 0.56
CA ALA A 40 -10.32 -4.54 0.41
C ALA A 40 -11.67 -5.15 0.85
N ILE A 41 -12.23 -4.69 1.97
CA ILE A 41 -13.57 -5.11 2.44
C ILE A 41 -14.63 -4.70 1.43
N ASN A 42 -14.52 -3.49 0.88
CA ASN A 42 -15.48 -3.00 -0.08
C ASN A 42 -15.41 -3.74 -1.42
N GLU A 43 -14.24 -4.11 -1.93
CA GLU A 43 -14.10 -4.90 -3.16
C GLU A 43 -14.77 -6.28 -3.05
N GLN A 44 -14.74 -6.92 -1.88
CA GLN A 44 -15.42 -8.21 -1.66
C GLN A 44 -16.96 -8.11 -1.81
N ASN A 45 -17.54 -6.95 -1.53
CA ASN A 45 -18.98 -6.73 -1.69
C ASN A 45 -19.42 -6.66 -3.16
N TYR A 46 -18.51 -6.40 -4.10
CA TYR A 46 -18.83 -6.38 -5.54
C TYR A 46 -19.13 -7.77 -6.09
N THR A 47 -18.58 -8.82 -5.48
CA THR A 47 -18.78 -10.21 -5.92
C THR A 47 -20.20 -10.73 -5.62
N ILE A 48 -20.95 -10.08 -4.72
CA ILE A 48 -22.21 -10.63 -4.18
C ILE A 48 -23.47 -10.04 -4.84
N GLY A 49 -23.40 -8.93 -5.59
CA GLY A 49 -24.54 -8.52 -6.42
C GLY A 49 -24.59 -7.08 -6.87
N THR A 50 -25.02 -6.91 -8.12
CA THR A 50 -25.68 -5.73 -8.70
C THR A 50 -24.96 -4.38 -8.57
N GLY A 51 -24.24 -3.98 -9.62
CA GLY A 51 -24.13 -2.58 -10.06
C GLY A 51 -23.51 -1.57 -9.10
N ILE A 52 -22.85 -2.02 -8.01
CA ILE A 52 -22.05 -1.11 -7.20
C ILE A 52 -20.97 -0.56 -8.13
N ASN A 53 -20.85 0.77 -8.20
CA ASN A 53 -19.84 1.44 -8.99
C ASN A 53 -18.56 1.52 -8.15
N SER A 54 -17.47 0.86 -8.57
CA SER A 54 -16.16 0.83 -7.88
C SER A 54 -15.66 2.23 -7.55
N GLU A 55 -15.89 3.17 -8.46
CA GLU A 55 -15.55 4.58 -8.28
C GLU A 55 -16.34 5.23 -7.15
N ASN A 56 -17.65 4.97 -7.04
CA ASN A 56 -18.50 5.58 -6.01
C ASN A 56 -18.12 5.10 -4.61
N ALA A 57 -17.83 3.81 -4.46
CA ALA A 57 -17.41 3.28 -3.18
C ALA A 57 -15.98 3.72 -2.83
N ALA A 58 -15.08 3.79 -3.82
CA ALA A 58 -13.76 4.34 -3.61
C ALA A 58 -13.84 5.81 -3.15
N ARG A 59 -14.70 6.61 -3.79
CA ARG A 59 -14.97 8.00 -3.43
C ARG A 59 -15.58 8.12 -2.03
N PHE A 60 -16.47 7.21 -1.64
CA PHE A 60 -17.05 7.17 -0.30
C PHE A 60 -15.98 6.93 0.77
N ILE A 61 -15.09 5.95 0.56
CA ILE A 61 -13.98 5.65 1.48
C ILE A 61 -13.05 6.85 1.60
N LEU A 62 -12.59 7.43 0.48
CA LEU A 62 -11.72 8.61 0.52
C LEU A 62 -12.38 9.79 1.26
N LYS A 63 -13.69 9.99 1.09
CA LYS A 63 -14.45 11.02 1.80
C LYS A 63 -14.55 10.74 3.31
N LYS A 64 -14.73 9.47 3.73
CA LYS A 64 -14.72 9.05 5.14
C LYS A 64 -13.43 9.48 5.84
N TYR A 65 -12.27 9.30 5.18
CA TYR A 65 -10.97 9.68 5.71
C TYR A 65 -10.58 11.16 5.47
N LYS A 66 -11.46 11.93 4.81
CA LYS A 66 -11.25 13.35 4.44
C LYS A 66 -9.99 13.57 3.60
N ILE A 67 -9.70 12.66 2.68
CA ILE A 67 -8.55 12.75 1.78
C ILE A 67 -8.97 12.81 0.31
N LYS A 68 -8.08 13.33 -0.53
CA LYS A 68 -8.23 13.30 -1.99
C LYS A 68 -7.58 12.03 -2.54
N GLY A 69 -8.12 11.50 -3.64
CA GLY A 69 -7.54 10.32 -4.32
C GLY A 69 -6.08 10.54 -4.72
N GLU A 70 -5.74 11.74 -5.23
CA GLU A 70 -4.36 12.08 -5.60
C GLU A 70 -3.37 11.93 -4.43
N LEU A 71 -3.76 12.32 -3.21
CA LEU A 71 -2.89 12.19 -2.05
C LEU A 71 -2.71 10.73 -1.65
N PHE A 72 -3.77 9.92 -1.74
CA PHE A 72 -3.69 8.48 -1.55
C PHE A 72 -2.74 7.83 -2.55
N THR A 73 -2.95 8.07 -3.85
CA THR A 73 -2.13 7.49 -4.93
C THR A 73 -0.66 7.85 -4.77
N LYS A 74 -0.33 9.14 -4.57
CA LYS A 74 1.06 9.58 -4.38
C LYS A 74 1.70 8.98 -3.13
N SER A 75 0.94 8.86 -2.04
CA SER A 75 1.45 8.26 -0.81
C SER A 75 1.71 6.76 -1.00
N TYR A 76 0.79 6.06 -1.66
CA TYR A 76 0.93 4.65 -1.97
C TYR A 76 2.12 4.37 -2.88
N GLU A 77 2.26 5.14 -3.97
CA GLU A 77 3.42 5.08 -4.89
C GLU A 77 4.75 5.31 -4.14
N TYR A 78 4.78 6.29 -3.23
CA TYR A 78 5.96 6.54 -2.39
C TYR A 78 6.29 5.33 -1.50
N TYR A 79 5.28 4.75 -0.83
CA TYR A 79 5.49 3.58 0.02
C TYR A 79 5.92 2.33 -0.76
N MET A 80 5.46 2.15 -2.01
CA MET A 80 5.92 1.05 -2.87
C MET A 80 7.42 1.09 -3.16
N THR A 81 8.09 2.26 -3.04
CA THR A 81 9.55 2.35 -3.15
C THR A 81 10.29 1.89 -1.89
N LYS A 82 9.56 1.59 -0.81
CA LYS A 82 10.07 1.21 0.50
C LYS A 82 9.52 -0.16 0.90
N PRO A 83 10.19 -1.26 0.50
CA PRO A 83 9.66 -2.61 0.66
C PRO A 83 9.23 -2.95 2.09
N GLU A 84 10.05 -2.62 3.08
CA GLU A 84 9.75 -2.91 4.50
C GLU A 84 8.49 -2.16 4.97
N VAL A 85 8.38 -0.87 4.63
CA VAL A 85 7.26 -0.02 5.04
C VAL A 85 5.96 -0.46 4.38
N ILE A 86 5.96 -0.73 3.07
CA ILE A 86 4.72 -1.18 2.40
C ILE A 86 4.29 -2.57 2.89
N THR A 87 5.24 -3.45 3.22
CA THR A 87 4.91 -4.73 3.84
C THR A 87 4.21 -4.54 5.18
N GLU A 88 4.74 -3.68 6.06
CA GLU A 88 4.12 -3.37 7.35
C GLU A 88 2.72 -2.78 7.20
N ILE A 89 2.55 -1.80 6.29
CA ILE A 89 1.24 -1.20 5.98
C ILE A 89 0.21 -2.27 5.58
N LEU A 90 0.59 -3.22 4.73
CA LEU A 90 -0.30 -4.27 4.23
C LEU A 90 -0.61 -5.32 5.31
N GLU A 91 0.37 -5.68 6.13
CA GLU A 91 0.16 -6.57 7.28
C GLU A 91 -0.78 -5.94 8.31
N ASP A 92 -0.64 -4.65 8.58
CA ASP A 92 -1.54 -3.93 9.48
C ASP A 92 -2.96 -3.79 8.90
N ALA A 93 -3.09 -3.57 7.59
CA ALA A 93 -4.38 -3.61 6.92
C ALA A 93 -5.05 -5.00 7.09
N GLN A 94 -4.28 -6.08 6.95
CA GLN A 94 -4.76 -7.44 7.17
C GLN A 94 -5.22 -7.67 8.61
N LYS A 95 -4.46 -7.18 9.61
CA LYS A 95 -4.86 -7.25 11.03
C LYS A 95 -6.18 -6.50 11.27
N ILE A 96 -6.37 -5.33 10.65
CA ILE A 96 -7.62 -4.55 10.73
C ILE A 96 -8.78 -5.35 10.14
N ILE A 97 -8.58 -6.04 9.02
CA ILE A 97 -9.62 -6.88 8.39
C ILE A 97 -9.99 -8.05 9.30
N VAL A 98 -9.00 -8.78 9.84
CA VAL A 98 -9.23 -9.91 10.76
C VAL A 98 -9.95 -9.47 12.04
N ALA A 99 -9.60 -8.30 12.58
CA ALA A 99 -10.28 -7.73 13.75
C ALA A 99 -11.76 -7.40 13.47
N LYS A 100 -12.11 -7.07 12.22
CA LYS A 100 -13.50 -6.79 11.79
C LYS A 100 -14.28 -8.04 11.42
N ASP A 101 -13.61 -9.04 10.83
CA ASP A 101 -14.17 -10.35 10.51
C ASP A 101 -13.19 -11.46 10.89
N PRO A 102 -13.36 -12.08 12.08
CA PRO A 102 -12.49 -13.17 12.53
C PRO A 102 -12.48 -14.39 11.59
N LYS A 103 -13.49 -14.56 10.73
CA LYS A 103 -13.49 -15.65 9.73
C LYS A 103 -12.48 -15.41 8.61
N ALA A 104 -12.03 -14.16 8.42
CA ALA A 104 -11.01 -13.82 7.44
C ALA A 104 -9.68 -14.53 7.76
N GLU A 105 -9.33 -14.71 9.03
CA GLU A 105 -8.09 -15.40 9.44
C GLU A 105 -8.06 -16.84 8.92
N ALA A 106 -9.14 -17.59 9.13
CA ALA A 106 -9.25 -18.96 8.63
C ALA A 106 -9.21 -19.05 7.09
N PHE A 107 -9.72 -18.03 6.40
CA PHE A 107 -9.64 -17.95 4.93
C PHE A 107 -8.21 -17.68 4.44
N ILE A 108 -7.53 -16.72 5.06
CA ILE A 108 -6.13 -16.37 4.75
C ILE A 108 -5.22 -17.59 4.99
N ASP A 109 -5.34 -18.25 6.14
CA ASP A 109 -4.58 -19.45 6.47
C ASP A 109 -4.78 -20.56 5.46
N LYS A 110 -6.02 -20.75 5.00
CA LYS A 110 -6.33 -21.72 3.94
C LYS A 110 -5.64 -21.35 2.64
N LYS A 111 -5.66 -20.07 2.23
CA LYS A 111 -5.00 -19.59 1.00
C LYS A 111 -3.49 -19.71 1.05
N LEU A 112 -2.87 -19.44 2.19
CA LEU A 112 -1.43 -19.62 2.41
C LEU A 112 -1.02 -21.10 2.35
N LYS A 113 -1.85 -22.00 2.89
CA LYS A 113 -1.61 -23.46 2.78
C LYS A 113 -1.77 -23.97 1.35
N GLU A 114 -2.76 -23.46 0.61
CA GLU A 114 -2.99 -23.81 -0.80
C GLU A 114 -1.88 -23.29 -1.71
N ASN A 115 -1.25 -22.16 -1.37
CA ASN A 115 -0.18 -21.57 -2.14
C ASN A 115 0.88 -20.91 -1.22
N PRO A 116 1.87 -21.69 -0.76
CA PRO A 116 2.88 -21.23 0.21
C PRO A 116 3.85 -20.18 -0.35
N GLY A 117 3.82 -19.91 -1.67
CA GLY A 117 4.65 -18.91 -2.34
C GLY A 117 3.98 -17.55 -2.54
N ILE A 118 2.76 -17.33 -2.03
CA ILE A 118 2.07 -16.04 -2.21
C ILE A 118 2.81 -14.93 -1.46
N PRO A 119 3.29 -13.87 -2.17
CA PRO A 119 3.95 -12.74 -1.53
C PRO A 119 2.96 -11.96 -0.66
N PRO A 120 3.40 -11.29 0.42
CA PRO A 120 2.52 -10.54 1.32
C PRO A 120 1.54 -9.60 0.63
N GLN A 121 1.95 -9.00 -0.51
CA GLN A 121 1.10 -8.07 -1.26
C GLN A 121 -0.05 -8.74 -2.04
N ALA A 122 -0.05 -10.06 -2.16
CA ALA A 122 -1.03 -10.84 -2.92
C ALA A 122 -1.79 -11.85 -2.04
N ARG A 123 -1.63 -11.77 -0.72
CA ARG A 123 -2.33 -12.62 0.27
C ARG A 123 -3.77 -12.19 0.47
#